data_AF-A0A958I4B4-F1
#
_entry.id   AF-A0A958I4B4-F1
#
_cell.length_a   1.000
_cell.length_b   1.000
_cell.length_c   1.000
_cell.angle_alpha   90.00
_cell.angle_beta   90.00
_cell.angle_gamma   90.00
#
_symmetry.space_group_name_H-M   'P 1'
#
loop_
_entity.id
_entity.type
_entity.pdbx_description
1 polymer ?
#
loop_
_entity_poly.entity_id
_entity_poly.type
_entity_poly.pdbx_seq_one_letter_code
_entity_poly.pdbx_strand_id
1 'polypeptide(L)'
;MNTCPHFLKTGSILIILYIQICLPQGIAQTRFTWAAQTGNWQTAANWAPTGVPGANDTAVVNSGIVTAAAPVSVSGLELGDAEISGAKLTILSIFRWNNGRLSGSGSADSTILGNDAEMIIDGTSQRELVARTLMLRGDSRFSSNGDIRLGNGAILVNDTNRLFEWNGSGDIGTLDGSGKFINLGTIERDNNSSTNLINVLFEHRGTLINNSGELRLMAGSDMRNATLQIAENTVLRISNAGHLLNDVSVSGGGEFRVQDAEIELTGNGLRIENDATLRIATSGSRISGNGTLENFGSIEWLRGTISGDGEFVNHSQIRFSGESATNLEFRILSNNGNIKWLDNTDLRISDNAKIINNLSGTIEIVKNANIFFREPDGGSIVN
;
A
#
# COMPACT_ATOMS: atom_id res chain seq x y z
N MET A 1 -68.06 20.47 -9.16
CA MET A 1 -68.36 21.85 -9.60
C MET A 1 -68.94 22.59 -8.42
N ASN A 2 -68.15 23.43 -7.76
CA ASN A 2 -68.61 24.35 -6.73
C ASN A 2 -67.72 25.61 -6.74
N THR A 3 -68.40 26.75 -6.77
CA THR A 3 -68.07 28.09 -6.22
C THR A 3 -66.90 28.93 -6.75
N CYS A 4 -67.28 30.11 -7.31
CA CYS A 4 -66.58 31.40 -7.48
C CYS A 4 -66.06 31.98 -6.11
N PRO A 5 -65.32 33.12 -5.96
CA PRO A 5 -65.18 34.28 -6.89
C PRO A 5 -63.90 35.19 -6.90
N HIS A 6 -63.85 36.08 -7.91
CA HIS A 6 -63.45 37.51 -7.96
C HIS A 6 -62.03 38.10 -7.66
N PHE A 7 -61.71 39.13 -8.47
CA PHE A 7 -60.83 40.33 -8.34
C PHE A 7 -59.57 40.37 -9.26
N LEU A 8 -59.59 41.05 -10.42
CA LEU A 8 -59.42 42.50 -10.74
C LEU A 8 -57.95 43.00 -10.78
N LYS A 9 -57.59 43.55 -11.97
CA LYS A 9 -56.64 44.65 -12.27
C LYS A 9 -55.17 44.41 -11.89
N THR A 10 -54.23 44.37 -12.82
CA THR A 10 -53.71 45.54 -13.57
C THR A 10 -52.68 45.04 -14.58
N GLY A 11 -52.59 45.70 -15.75
CA GLY A 11 -51.66 45.33 -16.83
C GLY A 11 -50.20 45.39 -16.38
N SER A 12 -49.51 44.25 -16.50
CA SER A 12 -48.06 44.15 -16.26
C SER A 12 -47.34 44.16 -17.60
N ILE A 13 -46.57 45.23 -17.83
CA ILE A 13 -45.60 45.36 -18.92
C ILE A 13 -44.48 44.35 -18.65
N LEU A 14 -44.30 43.41 -19.57
CA LEU A 14 -43.24 42.42 -19.53
C LEU A 14 -41.91 43.09 -19.88
N ILE A 15 -41.15 43.53 -18.86
CA ILE A 15 -39.75 43.94 -19.03
C ILE A 15 -38.93 42.65 -19.13
N ILE A 16 -38.49 42.30 -20.33
CA ILE A 16 -37.50 41.25 -20.55
C ILE A 16 -36.16 41.81 -20.05
N LEU A 17 -35.81 41.47 -18.82
CA LEU A 17 -34.50 41.75 -18.23
C LEU A 17 -33.48 40.80 -18.89
N TYR A 18 -32.63 41.34 -19.76
CA TYR A 18 -31.51 40.62 -20.37
C TYR A 18 -30.44 40.41 -19.30
N ILE A 19 -30.55 39.34 -18.51
CA ILE A 19 -29.48 38.91 -17.60
C ILE A 19 -28.38 38.32 -18.47
N GLN A 20 -27.37 39.13 -18.74
CA GLN A 20 -26.14 38.69 -19.37
C GLN A 20 -25.38 37.85 -18.34
N ILE A 21 -25.58 36.53 -18.39
CA ILE A 21 -24.79 35.57 -17.63
C ILE A 21 -23.35 35.72 -18.13
N CYS A 22 -22.53 36.45 -17.39
CA CYS A 22 -21.09 36.42 -17.55
C CYS A 22 -20.66 35.03 -17.06
N LEU A 23 -20.64 34.06 -17.97
CA LEU A 23 -19.93 32.80 -17.72
C LEU A 23 -18.48 33.20 -17.41
N PRO A 24 -17.89 32.70 -16.30
CA PRO A 24 -16.46 32.89 -16.10
C PRO A 24 -15.76 32.32 -17.33
N GLN A 25 -15.11 33.18 -18.09
CA GLN A 25 -14.24 32.74 -19.16
C GLN A 25 -13.14 31.92 -18.50
N GLY A 26 -13.18 30.60 -18.65
CA GLY A 26 -12.05 29.76 -18.33
C GLY A 26 -10.87 30.28 -19.14
N ILE A 27 -9.88 30.87 -18.47
CA ILE A 27 -8.62 31.20 -19.12
C ILE A 27 -8.09 29.87 -19.65
N ALA A 28 -7.84 29.79 -20.96
CA ALA A 28 -7.29 28.60 -21.58
C ALA A 28 -5.96 28.25 -20.90
N GLN A 29 -5.80 26.97 -20.56
CA GLN A 29 -4.57 26.46 -19.95
C GLN A 29 -3.38 26.75 -20.88
N THR A 30 -2.47 27.63 -20.46
CA THR A 30 -1.24 27.89 -21.22
C THR A 30 -0.20 26.85 -20.84
N ARG A 31 0.54 26.32 -21.82
CA ARG A 31 1.67 25.43 -21.56
C ARG A 31 2.97 26.24 -21.56
N PHE A 32 3.67 26.21 -20.43
CA PHE A 32 4.98 26.81 -20.24
C PHE A 32 6.04 25.71 -20.19
N THR A 33 7.02 25.76 -21.08
CA THR A 33 8.14 24.82 -21.11
C THR A 33 9.38 25.45 -20.48
N TRP A 34 10.01 24.74 -19.56
CA TRP A 34 11.29 25.15 -18.98
C TRP A 34 12.38 25.17 -20.06
N ALA A 35 13.03 26.32 -20.20
CA ALA A 35 14.01 26.58 -21.25
C ALA A 35 15.44 26.80 -20.72
N ALA A 36 15.60 26.92 -19.39
CA ALA A 36 16.89 27.14 -18.76
C ALA A 36 17.60 25.82 -18.42
N GLN A 37 18.93 25.84 -18.27
CA GLN A 37 19.68 24.69 -17.76
C GLN A 37 19.57 24.57 -16.23
N THR A 38 19.65 25.70 -15.54
CA THR A 38 19.47 25.79 -14.09
C THR A 38 18.85 27.13 -13.76
N GLY A 39 17.93 27.18 -12.79
CA GLY A 39 17.39 28.45 -12.36
C GLY A 39 16.17 28.37 -11.45
N ASN A 40 15.64 29.55 -11.17
CA ASN A 40 14.47 29.72 -10.32
C ASN A 40 13.16 29.58 -11.13
N TRP A 41 12.19 28.81 -10.61
CA TRP A 41 10.84 28.67 -11.16
C TRP A 41 10.17 30.04 -11.39
N GLN A 42 10.35 30.98 -10.46
CA GLN A 42 9.71 32.30 -10.50
C GLN A 42 10.33 33.26 -11.53
N THR A 43 11.40 32.89 -12.23
CA THR A 43 12.01 33.73 -13.26
C THR A 43 11.31 33.52 -14.60
N ALA A 44 10.52 34.50 -15.05
CA ALA A 44 9.73 34.41 -16.28
C ALA A 44 10.53 34.09 -17.55
N ALA A 45 11.79 34.55 -17.61
CA ALA A 45 12.69 34.28 -18.74
C ALA A 45 13.16 32.82 -18.85
N ASN A 46 12.98 32.03 -17.79
CA ASN A 46 13.33 30.60 -17.79
C ASN A 46 12.24 29.73 -18.42
N TRP A 47 11.10 30.30 -18.80
CA TRP A 47 9.98 29.58 -19.42
C TRP A 47 9.71 30.10 -20.84
N ALA A 48 9.18 29.21 -21.68
CA ALA A 48 8.70 29.51 -23.03
C ALA A 48 7.22 29.09 -23.17
N PRO A 49 6.30 29.97 -23.60
CA PRO A 49 6.51 31.40 -23.83
C PRO A 49 6.94 32.13 -22.54
N THR A 50 7.56 33.32 -22.66
CA THR A 50 8.04 34.06 -21.49
C THR A 50 6.90 34.35 -20.51
N GLY A 51 7.03 33.88 -19.28
CA GLY A 51 6.04 34.00 -18.23
C GLY A 51 6.31 33.01 -17.10
N VAL A 52 5.55 33.06 -16.02
CA VAL A 52 5.67 32.09 -14.93
C VAL A 52 4.38 31.27 -14.90
N PRO A 53 4.43 29.93 -15.09
CA PRO A 53 3.23 29.12 -15.00
C PRO A 53 2.58 29.24 -13.61
N GLY A 54 1.28 29.56 -13.62
CA GLY A 54 0.44 29.68 -12.43
C GLY A 54 -0.62 28.59 -12.37
N ALA A 55 -1.59 28.75 -11.46
CA ALA A 55 -2.57 27.73 -11.10
C ALA A 55 -3.46 27.24 -12.25
N ASN A 56 -3.58 28.00 -13.33
CA ASN A 56 -4.38 27.63 -14.50
C ASN A 56 -3.54 27.01 -15.64
N ASP A 57 -2.22 26.91 -15.47
CA ASP A 57 -1.29 26.59 -16.54
C ASP A 57 -0.74 25.17 -16.42
N THR A 58 -0.18 24.63 -17.51
CA THR A 58 0.70 23.45 -17.47
C THR A 58 2.15 23.90 -17.45
N ALA A 59 2.95 23.40 -16.50
CA ALA A 59 4.40 23.49 -16.55
C ALA A 59 4.99 22.20 -17.14
N VAL A 60 5.89 22.32 -18.10
CA VAL A 60 6.62 21.21 -18.74
C VAL A 60 8.10 21.38 -18.47
N VAL A 61 8.70 20.44 -17.73
CA VAL A 61 10.12 20.46 -17.34
C VAL A 61 10.80 19.23 -17.88
N ASN A 62 11.29 19.31 -19.13
CA ASN A 62 11.87 18.16 -19.82
C ASN A 62 13.27 17.77 -19.32
N SER A 63 14.07 18.77 -18.91
CA SER A 63 15.42 18.60 -18.39
C SER A 63 15.86 19.83 -17.57
N GLY A 64 17.01 19.74 -16.91
CA GLY A 64 17.63 20.83 -16.16
C GLY A 64 17.34 20.79 -14.66
N ILE A 65 17.78 21.84 -13.95
CA ILE A 65 17.63 21.97 -12.49
C ILE A 65 16.75 23.19 -12.18
N VAL A 66 15.59 22.94 -11.59
CA VAL A 66 14.60 23.97 -11.25
C VAL A 66 14.50 24.09 -9.74
N THR A 67 14.67 25.31 -9.22
CA THR A 67 14.41 25.60 -7.81
C THR A 67 13.17 26.47 -7.68
N ALA A 68 12.15 25.98 -6.98
CA ALA A 68 11.02 26.79 -6.55
C ALA A 68 11.41 27.53 -5.26
N ALA A 69 11.70 28.83 -5.34
CA ALA A 69 12.10 29.61 -4.17
C ALA A 69 10.92 30.00 -3.26
N ALA A 70 9.69 29.89 -3.77
CA ALA A 70 8.45 30.12 -3.04
C ALA A 70 7.39 29.08 -3.46
N PRO A 71 6.30 28.88 -2.68
CA PRO A 71 5.25 27.93 -3.04
C PRO A 71 4.67 28.18 -4.44
N VAL A 72 4.49 27.09 -5.20
CA VAL A 72 3.97 27.10 -6.57
C VAL A 72 2.67 26.30 -6.64
N SER A 73 1.73 26.76 -7.46
CA SER A 73 0.57 25.98 -7.88
C SER A 73 0.45 26.02 -9.40
N VAL A 74 0.24 24.86 -10.01
CA VAL A 74 -0.03 24.71 -11.44
C VAL A 74 -1.21 23.78 -11.67
N SER A 75 -1.91 23.97 -12.79
CA SER A 75 -2.96 23.04 -13.19
C SER A 75 -2.35 21.69 -13.59
N GLY A 76 -1.30 21.72 -14.39
CA GLY A 76 -0.58 20.51 -14.80
C GLY A 76 0.93 20.62 -14.62
N LEU A 77 1.57 19.48 -14.39
CA LEU A 77 3.02 19.34 -14.40
C LEU A 77 3.42 18.12 -15.22
N GLU A 78 4.35 18.30 -16.14
CA GLU A 78 5.00 17.21 -16.87
C GLU A 78 6.49 17.26 -16.56
N LEU A 79 6.98 16.23 -15.86
CA LEU A 79 8.38 16.14 -15.43
C LEU A 79 9.11 15.05 -16.24
N GLY A 80 10.11 15.48 -17.00
CA GLY A 80 11.07 14.65 -17.71
C GLY A 80 12.36 14.44 -16.91
N ASP A 81 13.50 14.41 -17.59
CA ASP A 81 14.83 14.18 -17.01
C ASP A 81 15.40 15.41 -16.29
N ALA A 82 14.60 16.00 -15.39
CA ALA A 82 14.93 17.22 -14.66
C ALA A 82 14.90 16.98 -13.15
N GLU A 83 15.51 17.90 -12.40
CA GLU A 83 15.35 18.00 -10.97
C GLU A 83 14.49 19.21 -10.62
N ILE A 84 13.43 19.03 -9.82
CA ILE A 84 12.69 20.12 -9.19
C ILE A 84 12.91 20.06 -7.68
N SER A 85 13.41 21.17 -7.13
CA SER A 85 13.73 21.33 -5.71
C SER A 85 13.10 22.58 -5.10
N GLY A 86 13.28 22.77 -3.79
CA GLY A 86 12.86 23.96 -3.06
C GLY A 86 11.48 23.82 -2.43
N ALA A 87 10.71 24.90 -2.43
CA ALA A 87 9.45 25.03 -1.70
C ALA A 87 8.33 24.09 -2.20
N LYS A 88 7.18 24.19 -1.53
CA LYS A 88 5.97 23.42 -1.84
C LYS A 88 5.51 23.61 -3.30
N LEU A 89 5.20 22.49 -3.95
CA LEU A 89 4.62 22.43 -5.28
C LEU A 89 3.23 21.79 -5.20
N THR A 90 2.22 22.46 -5.76
CA THR A 90 0.84 21.94 -5.80
C THR A 90 0.41 21.74 -7.26
N ILE A 91 -0.05 20.53 -7.60
CA ILE A 91 -0.58 20.20 -8.92
C ILE A 91 -2.09 19.98 -8.79
N LEU A 92 -2.88 20.77 -9.51
CA LEU A 92 -4.34 20.82 -9.32
C LEU A 92 -5.12 19.84 -10.21
N SER A 93 -4.55 19.38 -11.32
CA SER A 93 -5.23 18.50 -12.28
C SER A 93 -4.40 17.31 -12.74
N ILE A 94 -3.26 17.47 -13.42
CA ILE A 94 -2.50 16.31 -13.93
C ILE A 94 -1.03 16.45 -13.58
N PHE A 95 -0.47 15.46 -12.91
CA PHE A 95 0.97 15.29 -12.75
C PHE A 95 1.46 14.09 -13.56
N ARG A 96 2.17 14.34 -14.67
CA ARG A 96 2.91 13.31 -15.40
C ARG A 96 4.34 13.25 -14.90
N TRP A 97 4.71 12.17 -14.23
CA TRP A 97 6.07 11.97 -13.70
C TRP A 97 6.81 10.93 -14.54
N ASN A 98 7.27 11.37 -15.71
CA ASN A 98 7.83 10.46 -16.71
C ASN A 98 9.24 10.01 -16.33
N ASN A 99 10.06 10.92 -15.79
CA ASN A 99 11.44 10.70 -15.34
C ASN A 99 11.81 11.74 -14.25
N GLY A 100 13.06 11.74 -13.82
CA GLY A 100 13.66 12.84 -13.08
C GLY A 100 13.48 12.77 -11.58
N ARG A 101 13.90 13.85 -10.92
CA ARG A 101 14.03 13.93 -9.48
C ARG A 101 13.15 15.03 -8.89
N LEU A 102 12.39 14.69 -7.86
CA LEU A 102 11.78 15.64 -6.94
C LEU A 102 12.62 15.65 -5.66
N SER A 103 13.30 16.76 -5.36
CA SER A 103 14.17 16.86 -4.19
C SER A 103 13.71 17.95 -3.20
N GLY A 104 14.15 17.83 -1.96
CA GLY A 104 13.87 18.77 -0.89
C GLY A 104 14.97 18.80 0.15
N SER A 105 14.72 19.55 1.21
CA SER A 105 15.56 19.67 2.40
C SER A 105 15.00 18.91 3.60
N GLY A 106 13.88 18.20 3.42
CA GLY A 106 13.17 17.44 4.45
C GLY A 106 11.66 17.38 4.20
N SER A 107 10.92 16.85 5.18
CA SER A 107 9.46 16.64 5.08
C SER A 107 8.62 17.92 4.98
N ALA A 108 9.20 19.09 5.27
CA ALA A 108 8.54 20.38 5.07
C ALA A 108 8.41 20.75 3.57
N ASP A 109 9.29 20.21 2.73
CA ASP A 109 9.20 20.35 1.29
C ASP A 109 8.27 19.26 0.74
N SER A 110 7.21 19.69 0.06
CA SER A 110 6.14 18.80 -0.38
C SER A 110 5.74 19.03 -1.82
N THR A 111 5.56 17.96 -2.57
CA THR A 111 4.73 17.95 -3.79
C THR A 111 3.37 17.42 -3.42
N ILE A 112 2.30 18.16 -3.71
CA ILE A 112 0.93 17.80 -3.34
C ILE A 112 0.05 17.76 -4.59
N LEU A 113 -0.62 16.64 -4.81
CA LEU A 113 -1.72 16.57 -5.75
C LEU A 113 -3.00 17.13 -5.11
N GLY A 114 -3.77 17.88 -5.89
CA GLY A 114 -5.12 18.31 -5.52
C GLY A 114 -6.08 17.13 -5.38
N ASN A 115 -7.25 17.37 -4.77
CA ASN A 115 -8.24 16.32 -4.52
C ASN A 115 -8.83 15.70 -5.79
N ASP A 116 -8.83 16.47 -6.88
CA ASP A 116 -9.34 16.09 -8.21
C ASP A 116 -8.19 15.91 -9.22
N ALA A 117 -6.94 15.87 -8.72
CA ALA A 117 -5.77 15.68 -9.56
C ALA A 117 -5.52 14.19 -9.82
N GLU A 118 -4.80 13.88 -10.89
CA GLU A 118 -4.33 12.54 -11.20
C GLU A 118 -2.81 12.53 -11.33
N MET A 119 -2.13 11.56 -10.72
CA MET A 119 -0.74 11.25 -11.05
C MET A 119 -0.69 10.16 -12.11
N ILE A 120 0.08 10.37 -13.17
CA ILE A 120 0.30 9.37 -14.21
C ILE A 120 1.80 9.12 -14.31
N ILE A 121 2.18 7.85 -14.17
CA ILE A 121 3.54 7.37 -14.32
C ILE A 121 3.54 6.26 -15.37
N ASP A 122 4.09 6.53 -16.55
CA ASP A 122 4.17 5.63 -17.69
C ASP A 122 5.60 5.53 -18.27
N GLY A 123 5.84 4.66 -19.24
CA GLY A 123 7.18 4.48 -19.82
C GLY A 123 8.09 3.56 -19.00
N THR A 124 9.42 3.76 -19.05
CA THR A 124 10.40 2.78 -18.53
C THR A 124 11.52 3.37 -17.67
N SER A 125 11.56 4.69 -17.46
CA SER A 125 12.64 5.34 -16.74
C SER A 125 12.45 5.28 -15.22
N GLN A 126 13.54 5.25 -14.47
CA GLN A 126 13.52 5.43 -13.02
C GLN A 126 13.12 6.86 -12.66
N ARG A 127 12.43 7.05 -11.54
CA ARG A 127 12.18 8.36 -10.93
C ARG A 127 12.65 8.39 -9.50
N GLU A 128 12.95 9.59 -9.01
CA GLU A 128 13.58 9.75 -7.71
C GLU A 128 12.85 10.79 -6.86
N LEU A 129 12.46 10.40 -5.65
CA LEU A 129 12.00 11.32 -4.62
C LEU A 129 13.07 11.35 -3.52
N VAL A 130 13.63 12.53 -3.23
CA VAL A 130 14.77 12.65 -2.30
C VAL A 130 14.51 13.73 -1.27
N ALA A 131 14.52 13.38 0.01
CA ALA A 131 14.31 14.32 1.13
C ALA A 131 13.07 15.24 0.94
N ARG A 132 12.00 14.70 0.35
CA ARG A 132 10.75 15.40 0.03
C ARG A 132 9.56 14.48 0.26
N THR A 133 8.42 15.06 0.62
CA THR A 133 7.15 14.33 0.67
C THR A 133 6.36 14.49 -0.64
N LEU A 134 5.94 13.40 -1.26
CA LEU A 134 4.95 13.38 -2.35
C LEU A 134 3.62 12.88 -1.80
N MET A 135 2.64 13.78 -1.73
CA MET A 135 1.31 13.54 -1.17
C MET A 135 0.28 13.41 -2.30
N LEU A 136 -0.25 12.21 -2.48
CA LEU A 136 -1.26 11.88 -3.49
C LEU A 136 -2.65 12.06 -2.89
N ARG A 137 -3.23 13.27 -3.00
CA ARG A 137 -4.62 13.52 -2.59
C ARG A 137 -5.62 13.31 -3.70
N GLY A 138 -5.17 12.92 -4.88
CA GLY A 138 -6.00 12.46 -5.97
C GLY A 138 -5.50 11.10 -6.42
N ASP A 139 -6.25 10.45 -7.30
CA ASP A 139 -5.94 9.09 -7.74
C ASP A 139 -4.65 9.07 -8.56
N SER A 140 -4.00 7.91 -8.61
CA SER A 140 -2.67 7.76 -9.18
C SER A 140 -2.56 6.46 -9.93
N ARG A 141 -1.91 6.51 -11.09
CA ARG A 141 -1.68 5.37 -11.98
C ARG A 141 -0.20 5.17 -12.24
N PHE A 142 0.35 4.08 -11.70
CA PHE A 142 1.71 3.62 -11.90
C PHE A 142 1.73 2.46 -12.90
N SER A 143 1.83 2.78 -14.18
CA SER A 143 1.86 1.83 -15.31
C SER A 143 3.26 1.62 -15.90
N SER A 144 4.29 2.14 -15.25
CA SER A 144 5.65 2.12 -15.77
C SER A 144 6.46 0.90 -15.34
N ASN A 145 7.42 0.51 -16.18
CA ASN A 145 8.40 -0.54 -15.86
C ASN A 145 9.66 0.00 -15.14
N GLY A 146 9.78 1.33 -15.02
CA GLY A 146 10.86 1.96 -14.28
C GLY A 146 10.45 2.27 -12.85
N ASP A 147 11.40 2.15 -11.92
CA ASP A 147 11.13 2.23 -10.49
C ASP A 147 10.79 3.64 -10.01
N ILE A 148 10.11 3.72 -8.87
CA ILE A 148 10.10 4.89 -7.99
C ILE A 148 11.14 4.65 -6.89
N ARG A 149 12.19 5.46 -6.85
CA ARG A 149 13.24 5.35 -5.84
C ARG A 149 13.13 6.46 -4.81
N LEU A 150 13.06 6.08 -3.54
CA LEU A 150 12.94 6.99 -2.40
C LEU A 150 14.29 7.10 -1.69
N GLY A 151 14.76 8.33 -1.48
CA GLY A 151 16.05 8.60 -0.86
C GLY A 151 16.03 9.66 0.24
N ASN A 152 17.01 9.63 1.13
CA ASN A 152 17.28 10.66 2.14
C ASN A 152 16.05 11.12 2.96
N GLY A 153 15.23 10.17 3.43
CA GLY A 153 14.04 10.43 4.23
C GLY A 153 12.80 10.82 3.41
N ALA A 154 12.80 10.58 2.10
CA ALA A 154 11.64 10.80 1.25
C ALA A 154 10.42 10.00 1.69
N ILE A 155 9.24 10.59 1.52
CA ILE A 155 7.96 9.99 1.91
C ILE A 155 7.00 10.05 0.73
N LEU A 156 6.58 8.89 0.21
CA LEU A 156 5.43 8.77 -0.68
C LEU A 156 4.18 8.51 0.18
N VAL A 157 3.10 9.24 -0.07
CA VAL A 157 1.83 9.05 0.67
C VAL A 157 0.68 8.90 -0.32
N ASN A 158 0.00 7.76 -0.27
CA ASN A 158 -1.35 7.60 -0.84
C ASN A 158 -2.37 7.97 0.23
N ASP A 159 -3.06 9.10 0.06
CA ASP A 159 -3.94 9.68 1.08
C ASP A 159 -5.24 8.88 1.23
N THR A 160 -5.99 9.15 2.31
CA THR A 160 -7.24 8.44 2.59
C THR A 160 -8.24 8.58 1.44
N ASN A 161 -8.93 7.49 1.13
CA ASN A 161 -9.91 7.38 0.03
C ASN A 161 -9.33 7.63 -1.37
N ARG A 162 -8.02 7.46 -1.57
CA ARG A 162 -7.36 7.57 -2.87
C ARG A 162 -6.89 6.24 -3.41
N LEU A 163 -7.03 6.08 -4.73
CA LEU A 163 -6.58 4.91 -5.45
C LEU A 163 -5.15 5.14 -5.95
N PHE A 164 -4.25 4.21 -5.58
CA PHE A 164 -2.96 4.03 -6.23
C PHE A 164 -3.03 2.76 -7.06
N GLU A 165 -3.36 2.91 -8.34
CA GLU A 165 -3.40 1.84 -9.33
C GLU A 165 -1.98 1.51 -9.79
N TRP A 166 -1.54 0.27 -9.61
CA TRP A 166 -0.19 -0.20 -9.93
C TRP A 166 -0.25 -1.32 -10.98
N ASN A 167 -0.11 -0.93 -12.25
CA ASN A 167 -0.22 -1.82 -13.40
C ASN A 167 1.12 -2.04 -14.13
N GLY A 168 2.17 -1.30 -13.75
CA GLY A 168 3.51 -1.42 -14.31
C GLY A 168 4.39 -2.40 -13.54
N SER A 169 5.51 -2.83 -14.15
CA SER A 169 6.47 -3.74 -13.51
C SER A 169 7.55 -3.04 -12.68
N GLY A 170 7.57 -1.71 -12.62
CA GLY A 170 8.55 -0.97 -11.83
C GLY A 170 8.30 -1.14 -10.34
N ASP A 171 9.37 -1.12 -9.55
CA ASP A 171 9.32 -1.29 -8.09
C ASP A 171 9.23 0.04 -7.34
N ILE A 172 8.85 -0.02 -6.06
CA ILE A 172 9.02 1.10 -5.13
C ILE A 172 10.17 0.74 -4.21
N GLY A 173 11.34 1.36 -4.42
CA GLY A 173 12.59 0.96 -3.79
C GLY A 173 13.36 2.09 -3.15
N THR A 174 14.41 1.75 -2.40
CA THR A 174 15.33 2.73 -1.84
C THR A 174 16.31 3.23 -2.92
N LEU A 175 16.61 4.53 -2.92
CA LEU A 175 17.69 5.15 -3.69
C LEU A 175 18.99 5.16 -2.88
N ASP A 176 18.99 5.96 -1.81
CA ASP A 176 20.08 6.22 -0.87
C ASP A 176 19.49 6.60 0.49
N GLY A 177 20.20 6.31 1.59
CA GLY A 177 19.66 6.56 2.93
C GLY A 177 18.37 5.76 3.19
N SER A 178 17.33 6.42 3.70
CA SER A 178 16.02 5.80 3.99
C SER A 178 14.89 6.41 3.15
N GLY A 179 13.81 5.67 2.99
CA GLY A 179 12.56 6.15 2.39
C GLY A 179 11.36 5.44 3.01
N LYS A 180 10.19 6.04 2.89
CA LYS A 180 8.94 5.48 3.42
C LYS A 180 7.80 5.61 2.41
N PHE A 181 7.00 4.55 2.27
CA PHE A 181 5.71 4.59 1.58
C PHE A 181 4.60 4.43 2.61
N ILE A 182 3.71 5.42 2.69
CA ILE A 182 2.51 5.40 3.54
C ILE A 182 1.29 5.18 2.64
N ASN A 183 0.49 4.17 2.95
CA ASN A 183 -0.81 3.96 2.31
C ASN A 183 -1.95 4.08 3.32
N LEU A 184 -2.74 5.14 3.18
CA LEU A 184 -3.97 5.40 3.93
C LEU A 184 -5.24 5.15 3.09
N GLY A 185 -5.09 5.03 1.76
CA GLY A 185 -6.15 4.73 0.81
C GLY A 185 -6.10 3.28 0.32
N THR A 186 -6.38 3.09 -0.96
CA THR A 186 -6.34 1.79 -1.63
C THR A 186 -5.14 1.72 -2.57
N ILE A 187 -4.30 0.71 -2.40
CA ILE A 187 -3.40 0.26 -3.47
C ILE A 187 -4.11 -0.85 -4.20
N GLU A 188 -4.22 -0.75 -5.53
CA GLU A 188 -4.73 -1.82 -6.38
C GLU A 188 -3.67 -2.19 -7.40
N ARG A 189 -3.19 -3.43 -7.35
CA ARG A 189 -2.14 -3.92 -8.23
C ARG A 189 -2.68 -4.94 -9.20
N ASP A 190 -2.52 -4.68 -10.50
CA ASP A 190 -2.85 -5.62 -11.56
C ASP A 190 -1.90 -5.51 -12.78
N ASN A 191 -0.88 -6.37 -12.84
CA ASN A 191 0.18 -6.26 -13.85
C ASN A 191 0.70 -7.59 -14.44
N ASN A 192 -0.22 -8.54 -14.70
CA ASN A 192 0.04 -9.72 -15.54
C ASN A 192 1.24 -10.59 -15.12
N SER A 193 1.35 -10.92 -13.83
CA SER A 193 2.23 -11.97 -13.24
C SER A 193 3.69 -11.61 -12.90
N SER A 194 4.12 -10.36 -13.05
CA SER A 194 5.43 -9.93 -12.54
C SER A 194 5.51 -10.00 -11.00
N THR A 195 6.72 -10.06 -10.44
CA THR A 195 6.95 -9.75 -9.02
C THR A 195 7.25 -8.28 -8.89
N ASN A 196 6.56 -7.56 -8.01
CA ASN A 196 6.97 -6.22 -7.60
C ASN A 196 7.42 -6.17 -6.15
N LEU A 197 8.30 -5.21 -5.90
CA LEU A 197 8.87 -4.96 -4.59
C LEU A 197 8.36 -3.63 -4.04
N ILE A 198 7.97 -3.67 -2.76
CA ILE A 198 8.06 -2.51 -1.86
C ILE A 198 9.29 -2.75 -0.99
N ASN A 199 10.39 -2.09 -1.37
CA ASN A 199 11.69 -2.17 -0.72
C ASN A 199 12.08 -0.83 -0.07
N VAL A 200 11.11 -0.28 0.65
CA VAL A 200 11.18 0.88 1.56
C VAL A 200 10.30 0.56 2.77
N LEU A 201 10.45 1.29 3.88
CA LEU A 201 9.55 1.10 5.01
C LEU A 201 8.10 1.32 4.56
N PHE A 202 7.22 0.38 4.84
CA PHE A 202 5.83 0.43 4.42
C PHE A 202 4.89 0.64 5.62
N GLU A 203 4.23 1.78 5.67
CA GLU A 203 3.21 2.06 6.67
C GLU A 203 1.83 1.93 6.02
N HIS A 204 1.01 1.00 6.52
CA HIS A 204 -0.25 0.66 5.89
C HIS A 204 -1.42 0.74 6.88
N ARG A 205 -2.43 1.54 6.52
CA ARG A 205 -3.65 1.77 7.30
C ARG A 205 -4.93 1.71 6.46
N GLY A 206 -4.81 1.27 5.22
CA GLY A 206 -5.91 1.24 4.25
C GLY A 206 -6.09 -0.15 3.67
N THR A 207 -6.38 -0.22 2.37
CA THR A 207 -6.58 -1.47 1.64
C THR A 207 -5.43 -1.71 0.65
N LEU A 208 -4.98 -2.96 0.55
CA LEU A 208 -4.08 -3.42 -0.50
C LEU A 208 -4.76 -4.57 -1.23
N ILE A 209 -5.00 -4.38 -2.52
CA ILE A 209 -5.60 -5.37 -3.42
C ILE A 209 -4.51 -5.83 -4.38
N ASN A 210 -4.18 -7.12 -4.36
CA ASN A 210 -3.25 -7.74 -5.29
C ASN A 210 -3.99 -8.71 -6.21
N ASN A 211 -4.23 -8.29 -7.46
CA ASN A 211 -5.06 -9.01 -8.42
C ASN A 211 -4.27 -9.95 -9.34
N SER A 212 -2.95 -9.82 -9.41
CA SER A 212 -2.12 -10.72 -10.23
C SER A 212 -0.70 -10.88 -9.67
N GLY A 213 0.02 -11.95 -10.02
CA GLY A 213 1.44 -12.11 -9.69
C GLY A 213 1.79 -12.06 -8.19
N GLU A 214 3.01 -11.60 -7.90
CA GLU A 214 3.51 -11.47 -6.52
C GLU A 214 3.80 -10.01 -6.18
N LEU A 215 3.28 -9.52 -5.05
CA LEU A 215 3.78 -8.32 -4.40
C LEU A 215 4.60 -8.71 -3.17
N ARG A 216 5.83 -8.18 -3.06
CA ARG A 216 6.77 -8.52 -1.99
C ARG A 216 7.14 -7.30 -1.17
N LEU A 217 6.96 -7.39 0.15
CA LEU A 217 7.39 -6.41 1.13
C LEU A 217 8.72 -6.88 1.73
N MET A 218 9.79 -6.08 1.59
CA MET A 218 11.16 -6.51 1.93
C MET A 218 11.84 -5.67 3.03
N ALA A 219 11.52 -4.39 3.13
CA ALA A 219 12.23 -3.44 4.01
C ALA A 219 11.54 -3.25 5.37
N GLY A 220 10.51 -4.03 5.66
CA GLY A 220 9.72 -3.97 6.88
C GLY A 220 8.42 -3.20 6.69
N SER A 221 7.42 -3.52 7.51
CA SER A 221 6.12 -2.84 7.49
C SER A 221 5.54 -2.63 8.88
N ASP A 222 4.78 -1.56 9.04
CA ASP A 222 3.85 -1.37 10.16
C ASP A 222 2.45 -1.32 9.56
N MET A 223 1.64 -2.34 9.80
CA MET A 223 0.27 -2.47 9.31
C MET A 223 -0.69 -2.39 10.48
N ARG A 224 -1.65 -1.45 10.43
CA ARG A 224 -2.67 -1.31 11.48
C ARG A 224 -4.05 -1.03 10.92
N ASN A 225 -5.07 -1.73 11.41
CA ASN A 225 -6.44 -1.63 10.88
C ASN A 225 -6.46 -1.76 9.35
N ALA A 226 -5.68 -2.70 8.83
CA ALA A 226 -5.38 -2.80 7.41
C ALA A 226 -6.06 -4.03 6.80
N THR A 227 -6.42 -3.92 5.53
CA THR A 227 -7.04 -5.01 4.78
C THR A 227 -6.16 -5.42 3.61
N LEU A 228 -5.85 -6.71 3.55
CA LEU A 228 -5.09 -7.34 2.48
C LEU A 228 -6.04 -8.24 1.69
N GLN A 229 -6.27 -7.91 0.42
CA GLN A 229 -7.08 -8.70 -0.52
C GLN A 229 -6.16 -9.31 -1.57
N ILE A 230 -6.10 -10.63 -1.61
CA ILE A 230 -5.17 -11.38 -2.45
C ILE A 230 -6.00 -12.27 -3.36
N ALA A 231 -6.03 -11.96 -4.65
CA ALA A 231 -6.82 -12.72 -5.61
C ALA A 231 -6.28 -14.15 -5.78
N GLU A 232 -7.11 -15.05 -6.30
CA GLU A 232 -6.71 -16.43 -6.61
C GLU A 232 -5.45 -16.49 -7.48
N ASN A 233 -4.57 -17.45 -7.19
CA ASN A 233 -3.29 -17.64 -7.89
C ASN A 233 -2.32 -16.44 -7.77
N THR A 234 -2.51 -15.58 -6.77
CA THR A 234 -1.61 -14.45 -6.48
C THR A 234 -0.98 -14.58 -5.09
N VAL A 235 0.12 -13.86 -4.88
CA VAL A 235 0.87 -13.90 -3.63
C VAL A 235 1.14 -12.49 -3.11
N LEU A 236 0.82 -12.25 -1.84
CA LEU A 236 1.44 -11.16 -1.08
C LEU A 236 2.49 -11.77 -0.16
N ARG A 237 3.76 -11.43 -0.38
CA ARG A 237 4.88 -11.97 0.38
C ARG A 237 5.44 -10.93 1.35
N ILE A 238 5.59 -11.32 2.60
CA ILE A 238 6.43 -10.63 3.59
C ILE A 238 7.76 -11.39 3.72
N SER A 239 8.88 -10.66 3.69
CA SER A 239 10.22 -11.25 3.73
C SER A 239 11.31 -10.33 4.28
N ASN A 240 12.39 -10.95 4.75
CA ASN A 240 13.60 -10.33 5.29
C ASN A 240 13.39 -9.60 6.61
N ALA A 241 12.93 -8.35 6.56
CA ALA A 241 12.91 -7.45 7.71
C ALA A 241 11.82 -7.84 8.74
N GLY A 242 11.73 -7.05 9.82
CA GLY A 242 10.64 -7.15 10.79
C GLY A 242 9.36 -6.47 10.30
N HIS A 243 8.22 -7.10 10.57
CA HIS A 243 6.90 -6.62 10.19
C HIS A 243 5.96 -6.61 11.40
N LEU A 244 5.36 -5.47 11.70
CA LEU A 244 4.37 -5.32 12.75
C LEU A 244 2.96 -5.36 12.17
N LEU A 245 2.12 -6.25 12.67
CA LEU A 245 0.71 -6.37 12.29
C LEU A 245 -0.17 -6.17 13.52
N ASN A 246 -1.14 -5.25 13.42
CA ASN A 246 -2.11 -4.97 14.46
C ASN A 246 -3.50 -4.76 13.86
N ASP A 247 -4.42 -5.69 14.09
CA ASP A 247 -5.75 -5.63 13.48
C ASP A 247 -5.67 -5.64 11.94
N VAL A 248 -5.08 -6.71 11.42
CA VAL A 248 -4.91 -6.93 9.98
C VAL A 248 -5.76 -8.11 9.53
N SER A 249 -6.55 -7.92 8.48
CA SER A 249 -7.34 -8.99 7.85
C SER A 249 -6.76 -9.36 6.48
N VAL A 250 -6.72 -10.65 6.20
CA VAL A 250 -6.32 -11.23 4.91
C VAL A 250 -7.50 -11.97 4.31
N SER A 251 -7.86 -11.64 3.08
CA SER A 251 -8.99 -12.21 2.35
C SER A 251 -8.68 -12.43 0.88
N GLY A 252 -9.60 -13.09 0.16
CA GLY A 252 -9.41 -13.50 -1.24
C GLY A 252 -8.73 -14.87 -1.37
N GLY A 253 -8.92 -15.53 -2.50
CA GLY A 253 -8.47 -16.92 -2.74
C GLY A 253 -6.96 -17.13 -2.89
N GLY A 254 -6.15 -16.09 -2.71
CA GLY A 254 -4.71 -16.14 -2.87
C GLY A 254 -3.93 -16.44 -1.59
N GLU A 255 -2.61 -16.22 -1.66
CA GLU A 255 -1.69 -16.59 -0.60
C GLU A 255 -0.99 -15.40 0.04
N PHE A 256 -1.11 -15.28 1.36
CA PHE A 256 -0.24 -14.46 2.19
C PHE A 256 0.95 -15.29 2.66
N ARG A 257 2.15 -15.01 2.14
CA ARG A 257 3.35 -15.81 2.36
C ARG A 257 4.33 -15.12 3.30
N VAL A 258 4.68 -15.80 4.38
CA VAL A 258 5.79 -15.41 5.27
C VAL A 258 7.01 -16.23 4.88
N GLN A 259 8.04 -15.56 4.36
CA GLN A 259 9.29 -16.20 3.95
C GLN A 259 10.50 -15.42 4.43
N ASP A 260 11.29 -16.02 5.31
CA ASP A 260 12.53 -15.44 5.84
C ASP A 260 12.29 -14.07 6.51
N ALA A 261 11.14 -13.91 7.18
CA ALA A 261 10.73 -12.69 7.88
C ALA A 261 10.22 -12.99 9.29
N GLU A 262 10.30 -11.97 10.14
CA GLU A 262 9.66 -11.95 11.44
C GLU A 262 8.42 -11.06 11.42
N ILE A 263 7.27 -11.63 11.77
CA ILE A 263 6.03 -10.91 12.04
C ILE A 263 5.85 -10.82 13.56
N GLU A 264 5.67 -9.61 14.07
CA GLU A 264 5.18 -9.33 15.42
C GLU A 264 3.68 -9.00 15.35
N LEU A 265 2.86 -9.83 15.98
CA LEU A 265 1.42 -9.57 16.14
C LEU A 265 1.19 -8.77 17.42
N THR A 266 0.43 -7.68 17.33
CA THR A 266 0.00 -6.88 18.48
C THR A 266 -1.48 -6.54 18.40
N GLY A 267 -2.08 -6.08 19.49
CA GLY A 267 -3.50 -5.71 19.51
C GLY A 267 -4.40 -6.87 19.08
N ASN A 268 -5.30 -6.63 18.12
CA ASN A 268 -6.18 -7.68 17.57
C ASN A 268 -5.44 -8.68 16.65
N GLY A 269 -4.15 -8.44 16.36
CA GLY A 269 -3.28 -9.35 15.63
C GLY A 269 -3.63 -9.51 14.15
N LEU A 270 -3.70 -10.77 13.68
CA LEU A 270 -3.87 -11.15 12.28
C LEU A 270 -5.03 -12.13 12.13
N ARG A 271 -5.95 -11.83 11.22
CA ARG A 271 -7.09 -12.65 10.86
C ARG A 271 -7.00 -13.14 9.41
N ILE A 272 -7.07 -14.46 9.21
CA ILE A 272 -7.13 -15.10 7.89
C ILE A 272 -8.58 -15.49 7.60
N GLU A 273 -9.22 -14.84 6.64
CA GLU A 273 -10.61 -15.10 6.27
C GLU A 273 -10.79 -16.41 5.48
N ASN A 274 -12.04 -16.88 5.36
CA ASN A 274 -12.41 -18.23 4.87
C ASN A 274 -11.70 -18.69 3.57
N ASP A 275 -11.48 -17.79 2.62
CA ASP A 275 -10.91 -18.13 1.31
C ASP A 275 -9.40 -17.90 1.23
N ALA A 276 -8.80 -17.26 2.25
CA ALA A 276 -7.40 -16.92 2.26
C ALA A 276 -6.50 -18.04 2.76
N THR A 277 -5.27 -18.06 2.26
CA THR A 277 -4.22 -18.95 2.75
C THR A 277 -3.07 -18.16 3.36
N LEU A 278 -2.72 -18.45 4.62
CA LEU A 278 -1.45 -18.07 5.21
C LEU A 278 -0.43 -19.20 4.98
N ARG A 279 0.69 -18.92 4.31
CA ARG A 279 1.80 -19.87 4.16
C ARG A 279 3.00 -19.43 4.98
N ILE A 280 3.50 -20.32 5.84
CA ILE A 280 4.75 -20.15 6.57
C ILE A 280 5.82 -21.02 5.89
N ALA A 281 6.63 -20.39 5.05
CA ALA A 281 7.35 -21.10 3.98
C ALA A 281 8.73 -21.63 4.38
N THR A 282 9.50 -20.89 5.18
CA THR A 282 10.91 -21.21 5.44
C THR A 282 11.23 -21.30 6.94
N SER A 283 12.37 -21.89 7.28
CA SER A 283 12.81 -21.98 8.67
C SER A 283 13.18 -20.63 9.28
N GLY A 284 13.44 -19.62 8.46
CA GLY A 284 13.63 -18.23 8.91
C GLY A 284 12.33 -17.48 9.15
N SER A 285 11.17 -18.05 8.80
CA SER A 285 9.87 -17.43 9.04
C SER A 285 9.46 -17.56 10.51
N ARG A 286 9.12 -16.44 11.14
CA ARG A 286 8.61 -16.39 12.51
C ARG A 286 7.35 -15.53 12.58
N ILE A 287 6.32 -16.03 13.27
CA ILE A 287 5.18 -15.24 13.72
C ILE A 287 5.23 -15.24 15.25
N SER A 288 5.21 -14.05 15.86
CA SER A 288 5.38 -13.87 17.31
C SER A 288 4.46 -12.77 17.85
N GLY A 289 4.70 -12.33 19.08
CA GLY A 289 3.95 -11.25 19.72
C GLY A 289 2.68 -11.72 20.43
N ASN A 290 2.03 -10.74 21.07
CA ASN A 290 0.89 -10.95 21.97
C ASN A 290 -0.48 -10.84 21.28
N GLY A 291 -0.52 -10.41 20.02
CA GLY A 291 -1.76 -10.35 19.24
C GLY A 291 -2.25 -11.73 18.80
N THR A 292 -3.57 -11.85 18.61
CA THR A 292 -4.21 -13.11 18.18
C THR A 292 -3.84 -13.47 16.73
N LEU A 293 -3.59 -14.75 16.47
CA LEU A 293 -3.60 -15.32 15.12
C LEU A 293 -4.90 -16.09 14.96
N GLU A 294 -5.82 -15.59 14.15
CA GLU A 294 -7.16 -16.14 13.99
C GLU A 294 -7.36 -16.70 12.58
N ASN A 295 -7.61 -18.00 12.46
CA ASN A 295 -7.71 -18.69 11.18
C ASN A 295 -9.13 -19.19 10.87
N PHE A 296 -9.79 -18.55 9.91
CA PHE A 296 -11.01 -19.03 9.27
C PHE A 296 -10.74 -19.66 7.90
N GLY A 297 -9.63 -19.30 7.26
CA GLY A 297 -9.18 -19.87 6.00
C GLY A 297 -8.29 -21.10 6.16
N SER A 298 -7.13 -21.06 5.51
CA SER A 298 -6.14 -22.12 5.53
C SER A 298 -4.80 -21.62 6.07
N ILE A 299 -4.15 -22.41 6.93
CA ILE A 299 -2.73 -22.24 7.23
C ILE A 299 -1.96 -23.41 6.61
N GLU A 300 -1.02 -23.10 5.73
CA GLU A 300 -0.03 -24.03 5.20
C GLU A 300 1.29 -23.83 5.95
N TRP A 301 1.55 -24.69 6.92
CA TRP A 301 2.71 -24.61 7.79
C TRP A 301 3.80 -25.57 7.32
N LEU A 302 4.71 -25.07 6.49
CA LEU A 302 5.77 -25.88 5.91
C LEU A 302 6.98 -25.97 6.83
N ARG A 303 7.37 -24.83 7.42
CA ARG A 303 8.57 -24.65 8.25
C ARG A 303 8.38 -23.46 9.19
N GLY A 304 9.40 -23.15 9.99
CA GLY A 304 9.46 -21.93 10.78
C GLY A 304 8.73 -22.05 12.12
N THR A 305 8.51 -20.91 12.76
CA THR A 305 8.06 -20.85 14.15
C THR A 305 6.83 -19.96 14.32
N ILE A 306 5.84 -20.45 15.05
CA ILE A 306 4.75 -19.65 15.63
C ILE A 306 5.00 -19.57 17.13
N SER A 307 5.01 -18.36 17.68
CA SER A 307 5.45 -18.10 19.04
C SER A 307 4.72 -16.95 19.73
N GLY A 308 5.10 -16.65 20.97
CA GLY A 308 4.55 -15.54 21.76
C GLY A 308 3.38 -15.97 22.64
N ASP A 309 2.90 -15.04 23.46
CA ASP A 309 1.87 -15.27 24.47
C ASP A 309 0.44 -14.96 23.98
N GLY A 310 0.27 -14.52 22.73
CA GLY A 310 -1.03 -14.30 22.11
C GLY A 310 -1.80 -15.60 21.80
N GLU A 311 -3.09 -15.51 21.55
CA GLU A 311 -3.90 -16.68 21.19
C GLU A 311 -3.69 -17.09 19.73
N PHE A 312 -3.62 -18.39 19.46
CA PHE A 312 -3.73 -18.95 18.11
C PHE A 312 -5.02 -19.75 18.01
N VAL A 313 -5.99 -19.29 17.21
CA VAL A 313 -7.29 -19.95 17.10
C VAL A 313 -7.47 -20.48 15.68
N ASN A 314 -7.74 -21.78 15.57
CA ASN A 314 -8.08 -22.42 14.30
C ASN A 314 -9.57 -22.73 14.24
N HIS A 315 -10.28 -22.16 13.27
CA HIS A 315 -11.69 -22.46 12.98
C HIS A 315 -11.88 -23.34 11.75
N SER A 316 -10.87 -23.44 10.89
CA SER A 316 -10.91 -24.19 9.64
C SER A 316 -9.73 -25.13 9.58
N GLN A 317 -8.72 -24.92 8.74
CA GLN A 317 -7.68 -25.91 8.52
C GLN A 317 -6.26 -25.41 8.76
N ILE A 318 -5.47 -26.24 9.44
CA ILE A 318 -4.02 -26.16 9.48
C ILE A 318 -3.48 -27.40 8.79
N ARG A 319 -2.64 -27.20 7.79
CA ARG A 319 -1.96 -28.27 7.07
C ARG A 319 -0.46 -28.18 7.26
N PHE A 320 0.12 -29.29 7.66
CA PHE A 320 1.55 -29.47 7.66
C PHE A 320 1.98 -30.12 6.34
N SER A 321 2.79 -29.41 5.55
CA SER A 321 3.10 -29.76 4.16
C SER A 321 4.54 -29.46 3.76
N GLY A 322 5.49 -29.48 4.71
CA GLY A 322 6.94 -29.43 4.45
C GLY A 322 7.75 -30.67 4.89
N GLU A 323 8.94 -30.84 4.30
CA GLU A 323 9.83 -31.97 4.66
C GLU A 323 10.70 -31.70 5.91
N SER A 324 10.35 -30.76 6.77
CA SER A 324 11.17 -30.36 7.93
C SER A 324 10.35 -29.85 9.08
N ALA A 325 10.95 -29.81 10.27
CA ALA A 325 10.22 -29.47 11.48
C ALA A 325 9.67 -28.03 11.51
N THR A 326 8.49 -27.90 12.08
CA THR A 326 7.81 -26.67 12.49
C THR A 326 7.86 -26.52 14.01
N ASN A 327 7.78 -25.29 14.54
CA ASN A 327 7.89 -25.05 15.99
C ASN A 327 6.74 -24.19 16.52
N LEU A 328 6.07 -24.66 17.57
CA LEU A 328 5.14 -23.91 18.39
C LEU A 328 5.79 -23.64 19.76
N GLU A 329 5.96 -22.37 20.11
CA GLU A 329 6.69 -21.92 21.31
C GLU A 329 5.82 -20.94 22.12
N PHE A 330 5.73 -21.03 23.44
CA PHE A 330 4.98 -20.09 24.33
C PHE A 330 3.47 -19.92 24.11
N ARG A 331 2.95 -20.36 22.96
CA ARG A 331 1.61 -20.01 22.46
C ARG A 331 0.59 -21.11 22.71
N ILE A 332 -0.68 -20.73 22.86
CA ILE A 332 -1.80 -21.66 22.95
C ILE A 332 -2.53 -21.70 21.60
N LEU A 333 -2.54 -22.88 20.97
CA LEU A 333 -3.35 -23.21 19.80
C LEU A 333 -4.69 -23.81 20.25
N SER A 334 -5.78 -23.07 20.10
CA SER A 334 -7.16 -23.55 20.28
C SER A 334 -7.71 -24.05 18.95
N ASN A 335 -7.84 -25.36 18.81
CA ASN A 335 -8.29 -26.00 17.58
C ASN A 335 -9.80 -26.31 17.63
N ASN A 336 -10.58 -25.60 16.82
CA ASN A 336 -12.00 -25.85 16.57
C ASN A 336 -12.26 -26.48 15.19
N GLY A 337 -11.23 -26.61 14.34
CA GLY A 337 -11.31 -27.14 12.99
C GLY A 337 -10.44 -28.38 12.78
N ASN A 338 -9.81 -28.52 11.61
CA ASN A 338 -8.98 -29.67 11.26
C ASN A 338 -7.48 -29.31 11.26
N ILE A 339 -6.69 -30.11 11.96
CA ILE A 339 -5.23 -30.11 11.83
C ILE A 339 -4.84 -31.39 11.11
N LYS A 340 -4.11 -31.28 10.00
CA LYS A 340 -3.76 -32.42 9.15
C LYS A 340 -2.29 -32.41 8.73
N TRP A 341 -1.64 -33.55 8.83
CA TRP A 341 -0.31 -33.77 8.25
C TRP A 341 -0.42 -34.34 6.85
N LEU A 342 -0.04 -33.56 5.84
CA LEU A 342 -0.03 -34.00 4.44
C LEU A 342 1.26 -34.75 4.07
N ASP A 343 2.33 -34.55 4.84
CA ASP A 343 3.63 -35.18 4.68
C ASP A 343 4.28 -35.53 6.04
N ASN A 344 5.60 -35.73 6.04
CA ASN A 344 6.36 -36.08 7.25
C ASN A 344 6.86 -34.84 8.03
N THR A 345 6.21 -33.67 7.89
CA THR A 345 6.53 -32.48 8.70
C THR A 345 6.46 -32.82 10.19
N ASP A 346 7.57 -32.69 10.90
CA ASP A 346 7.53 -32.80 12.36
C ASP A 346 6.97 -31.52 13.00
N LEU A 347 6.22 -31.66 14.09
CA LEU A 347 5.81 -30.53 14.94
C LEU A 347 6.58 -30.59 16.26
N ARG A 348 7.24 -29.49 16.62
CA ARG A 348 7.90 -29.31 17.92
C ARG A 348 7.08 -28.36 18.76
N ILE A 349 6.75 -28.78 19.98
CA ILE A 349 6.01 -27.98 20.95
C ILE A 349 6.92 -27.79 22.16
N SER A 350 7.27 -26.55 22.45
CA SER A 350 8.22 -26.19 23.50
C SER A 350 7.81 -24.92 24.22
N ASP A 351 8.56 -24.58 25.27
CA ASP A 351 8.44 -23.34 26.00
C ASP A 351 7.03 -23.11 26.54
N ASN A 352 6.44 -24.15 27.13
CA ASN A 352 5.06 -24.18 27.65
C ASN A 352 3.96 -23.98 26.60
N ALA A 353 4.25 -24.10 25.30
CA ALA A 353 3.22 -24.08 24.26
C ALA A 353 2.19 -25.22 24.45
N LYS A 354 0.95 -24.95 24.05
CA LYS A 354 -0.16 -25.89 24.20
C LYS A 354 -0.99 -25.98 22.93
N ILE A 355 -1.49 -27.17 22.63
CA ILE A 355 -2.58 -27.38 21.67
C ILE A 355 -3.78 -27.86 22.47
N ILE A 356 -4.89 -27.15 22.37
CA ILE A 356 -6.19 -27.53 22.92
C ILE A 356 -7.06 -27.94 21.74
N ASN A 357 -7.31 -29.24 21.60
CA ASN A 357 -8.27 -29.76 20.63
C ASN A 357 -9.67 -29.69 21.24
N ASN A 358 -10.51 -28.78 20.77
CA ASN A 358 -11.86 -28.63 21.28
C ASN A 358 -12.79 -29.71 20.70
N LEU A 359 -14.02 -29.81 21.22
CA LEU A 359 -15.01 -30.82 20.80
C LEU A 359 -15.26 -30.89 19.29
N SER A 360 -15.19 -29.76 18.58
CA SER A 360 -15.35 -29.69 17.12
C SER A 360 -14.04 -29.90 16.36
N GLY A 361 -12.92 -29.88 17.07
CA GLY A 361 -11.58 -30.00 16.53
C GLY A 361 -11.21 -31.45 16.19
N THR A 362 -10.44 -31.61 15.12
CA THR A 362 -9.85 -32.88 14.71
C THR A 362 -8.35 -32.73 14.50
N ILE A 363 -7.59 -33.76 14.88
CA ILE A 363 -6.16 -33.89 14.62
C ILE A 363 -5.96 -35.19 13.83
N GLU A 364 -5.54 -35.07 12.58
CA GLU A 364 -5.41 -36.17 11.63
C GLU A 364 -3.94 -36.37 11.20
N ILE A 365 -3.30 -37.42 11.70
CA ILE A 365 -1.93 -37.79 11.36
C ILE A 365 -1.98 -38.93 10.33
N VAL A 366 -1.82 -38.63 9.04
CA VAL A 366 -1.92 -39.62 7.95
C VAL A 366 -0.57 -40.01 7.33
N LYS A 367 0.54 -39.56 7.92
CA LYS A 367 1.92 -39.75 7.45
C LYS A 367 2.84 -40.04 8.63
N ASN A 368 4.12 -40.29 8.37
CA ASN A 368 5.12 -40.61 9.41
C ASN A 368 5.63 -39.35 10.13
N ALA A 369 4.76 -38.36 10.34
CA ALA A 369 5.08 -37.15 11.07
C ALA A 369 5.18 -37.41 12.57
N ASN A 370 6.13 -36.75 13.24
CA ASN A 370 6.28 -36.83 14.68
C ASN A 370 5.84 -35.54 15.37
N ILE A 371 5.35 -35.68 16.61
CA ILE A 371 5.12 -34.57 17.53
C ILE A 371 6.13 -34.69 18.66
N PHE A 372 6.97 -33.67 18.83
CA PHE A 372 7.99 -33.62 19.86
C PHE A 372 7.64 -32.60 20.94
N PHE A 373 7.69 -33.00 22.20
CA PHE A 373 7.66 -32.09 23.35
C PHE A 373 9.11 -31.84 23.80
N ARG A 374 9.58 -30.57 23.77
CA ARG A 374 11.00 -30.24 24.04
C ARG A 374 11.19 -29.45 25.33
N GLU A 375 12.27 -29.78 26.06
CA GLU A 375 12.80 -29.10 27.25
C GLU A 375 13.39 -27.70 26.93
N PRO A 376 13.50 -26.75 27.90
CA PRO A 376 13.36 -26.92 29.35
C PRO A 376 11.95 -26.79 29.93
N ASP A 377 10.97 -26.41 29.11
CA ASP A 377 9.56 -26.30 29.49
C ASP A 377 8.72 -26.99 28.42
N GLY A 378 8.50 -28.30 28.57
CA GLY A 378 7.80 -29.13 27.59
C GLY A 378 6.46 -28.55 27.10
N GLY A 379 6.10 -28.87 25.86
CA GLY A 379 4.77 -28.61 25.34
C GLY A 379 3.70 -29.61 25.81
N SER A 380 2.43 -29.34 25.50
CA SER A 380 1.35 -30.32 25.74
C SER A 380 0.25 -30.28 24.67
N ILE A 381 -0.46 -31.39 24.52
CA ILE A 381 -1.73 -31.48 23.78
C ILE A 381 -2.81 -31.89 24.77
N VAL A 382 -3.90 -31.13 24.79
CA VAL A 382 -5.12 -31.41 25.55
C VAL A 382 -6.21 -31.71 24.54
N ASN A 383 -6.93 -32.81 24.72
CA ASN A 383 -8.02 -33.25 23.86
C ASN A 383 -9.28 -33.49 24.69
#